data_AF-A0A528ELW7-F1
#
_entry.id   AF-A0A528ELW7-F1
#
_cell.length_a   1.000
_cell.length_b   1.000
_cell.length_c   1.000
_cell.angle_alpha   90.00
_cell.angle_beta   90.00
_cell.angle_gamma   90.00
#
_symmetry.space_group_name_H-M   'P 1'
#
loop_
_entity.id
_entity.type
_entity.pdbx_description
1 polymer ?
#
loop_
_entity_poly.entity_id
_entity_poly.type
_entity_poly.pdbx_seq_one_letter_code
_entity_poly.pdbx_strand_id
1 'polypeptide(L)' 'VMHSGITLAPAVGLFAAREILDDARDPLLEPYGLTRFAQ' A
#
# COMPACT_ATOMS: atom_id res chain seq x y z
N VAL A 1 -1.44 -4.36 10.92
CA VAL A 1 -1.57 -5.50 9.98
C VAL A 1 -2.88 -5.36 9.23
N MET A 2 -2.97 -5.79 7.97
CA MET A 2 -4.25 -5.89 7.25
C MET A 2 -4.91 -7.24 7.59
N HIS A 3 -6.11 -7.22 8.18
CA HIS A 3 -6.85 -8.44 8.55
C HIS A 3 -7.81 -8.94 7.45
N SER A 4 -8.05 -8.13 6.42
CA SER A 4 -9.01 -8.41 5.35
C SER A 4 -8.34 -8.48 3.97
N GLY A 5 -7.26 -9.26 3.87
CA GLY A 5 -6.40 -9.30 2.67
C GLY A 5 -7.13 -9.68 1.38
N ILE A 6 -8.09 -10.63 1.43
CA ILE A 6 -8.87 -11.03 0.25
C ILE A 6 -9.76 -9.89 -0.26
N THR A 7 -10.49 -9.24 0.64
CA THR A 7 -11.38 -8.12 0.30
C THR A 7 -10.60 -6.94 -0.30
N LEU A 8 -9.40 -6.68 0.22
CA LEU A 8 -8.62 -5.51 -0.14
C LEU A 8 -7.62 -5.76 -1.28
N ALA A 9 -7.39 -7.02 -1.65
CA ALA A 9 -6.43 -7.39 -2.70
C ALA A 9 -6.61 -6.61 -4.02
N PRO A 10 -7.84 -6.39 -4.54
CA PRO A 10 -8.01 -5.61 -5.77
C PRO A 10 -7.56 -4.15 -5.64
N ALA A 11 -7.90 -3.49 -4.52
CA ALA A 11 -7.53 -2.11 -4.28
C ALA A 11 -6.03 -1.96 -4.03
N VAL A 12 -5.46 -2.83 -3.18
CA VAL A 12 -4.02 -2.84 -2.87
C VAL A 12 -3.20 -3.11 -4.12
N GLY A 13 -3.62 -4.05 -4.97
CA GLY A 13 -2.95 -4.34 -6.24
C GLY A 13 -2.90 -3.14 -7.17
N LEU A 14 -4.01 -2.40 -7.30
CA LEU A 14 -4.05 -1.17 -8.10
C LEU A 14 -3.12 -0.08 -7.56
N PHE A 15 -3.14 0.15 -6.24
CA PHE A 15 -2.33 1.19 -5.62
C PHE A 15 -0.83 0.85 -5.70
N ALA A 16 -0.46 -0.41 -5.45
CA ALA A 16 0.92 -0.87 -5.58
C ALA A 16 1.42 -0.77 -7.02
N ALA A 17 0.59 -1.10 -8.01
CA ALA A 17 0.96 -0.98 -9.43
C ALA A 17 1.27 0.48 -9.81
N ARG A 18 0.46 1.44 -9.34
CA ARG A 18 0.69 2.88 -9.56
C ARG A 18 1.93 3.38 -8.84
N GLU A 19 2.16 2.95 -7.60
CA GLU A 19 3.38 3.30 -6.87
C GLU A 19 4.63 2.80 -7.62
N ILE A 20 4.59 1.58 -8.17
CA ILE A 20 5.72 0.98 -8.89
C ILE A 20 5.97 1.64 -10.27
N LEU A 21 4.91 1.89 -11.03
CA LEU A 21 5.03 2.35 -12.42
C LEU A 21 5.13 3.86 -12.54
N ASP A 22 4.44 4.59 -11.67
CA ASP A 22 4.23 6.03 -11.78
C ASP A 22 4.81 6.82 -10.60
N ASP A 23 5.46 6.16 -9.62
CA ASP A 23 5.92 6.75 -8.36
C ASP A 23 4.80 7.45 -7.57
N ALA A 24 3.55 7.02 -7.81
CA ALA A 24 2.34 7.64 -7.28
C ALA A 24 1.80 6.87 -6.08
N ARG A 25 2.30 7.19 -4.88
CA ARG A 25 1.85 6.54 -3.65
C ARG A 25 0.46 7.02 -3.21
N ASP A 26 -0.43 6.06 -3.00
CA ASP A 26 -1.78 6.34 -2.50
C ASP A 26 -1.73 6.69 -0.99
N PRO A 27 -2.40 7.77 -0.54
CA PRO A 27 -2.45 8.15 0.89
C PRO A 27 -2.94 7.04 1.82
N LEU A 28 -3.78 6.10 1.34
CA LEU A 28 -4.24 4.96 2.12
C LEU A 28 -3.13 3.94 2.41
N LEU A 29 -2.04 3.96 1.63
CA LEU A 29 -0.88 3.09 1.83
C LEU A 29 0.23 3.73 2.69
N GLU A 30 0.16 5.02 3.01
CA GLU A 30 1.15 5.72 3.84
C GLU A 30 1.47 5.01 5.17
N PRO A 31 0.48 4.54 5.97
CA PRO A 31 0.77 3.88 7.25
C PRO A 31 1.44 2.51 7.11
N TYR A 32 1.53 1.98 5.88
CA TYR A 32 2.09 0.66 5.59
C TYR A 32 3.52 0.73 5.03
N GLY A 33 4.09 1.92 4.84
CA GLY A 33 5.47 2.12 4.39
C GLY A 33 6.51 1.56 5.35
N LEU A 34 7.73 1.30 4.86
CA LEU A 34 8.82 0.72 5.66
C LEU A 34 9.29 1.64 6.80
N THR A 35 9.12 2.96 6.64
CA THR A 35 9.43 3.99 7.65
C THR A 35 8.74 3.76 8.99
N ARG A 36 7.61 3.06 9.01
CA ARG A 36 6.90 2.70 10.26
C ARG A 36 7.71 1.80 11.20
N PHE A 37 8.83 1.25 10.73
CA PHE A 37 9.75 0.43 11.52
C PHE A 37 11.09 1.11 11.78
N ALA A 38 11.31 2.33 11.27
CA ALA A 38 12.51 3.09 11.58
C ALA A 38 12.42 3.62 13.03
N GLN A 39 13.47 3.40 13.82
CA GLN A 39 13.68 4.01 15.14
C GLN A 39 14.42 5.33 15.02
#